data_AF-A0A6I9VX24-F1
#
_entry.id   AF-A0A6I9VX24-F1
#
_cell.length_a   1.000
_cell.length_b   1.000
_cell.length_c   1.000
_cell.angle_alpha   90.00
_cell.angle_beta   90.00
_cell.angle_gamma   90.00
#
_symmetry.space_group_name_H-M   'P 1'
#
loop_
_entity.id
_entity.type
_entity.pdbx_description
1 polymer ?
#
loop_
_entity_poly.entity_id
_entity_poly.type
_entity_poly.pdbx_seq_one_letter_code
_entity_poly.pdbx_strand_id
1 'polypeptide(L)'
;MSEEPLIVEAVYLYEKENAEAHRTFNFEIVHQDPAIPVLRRGQAFHVALRFNREYVDETDIVRLLFSFGPNPNVLRGTRGINTITNRDAYLTDLEAWGVRMVGIHGVDLSVEVRSPIDSPVGVWQLNVETNTLGRRKAPNTYNYEKDIYLLFNPWMKEDLVYMEDEQLLDEYILNDVGKIWVGPWGSSRGREWVFGQFDACVLPACQLLLERSGIKAISRGDPVRMTRAISRIINSNDDKGVLTGRWDGEYSDGTAPAAWTGSVPILEQFLETGNEVKYGQCWVFAGVVTTVCRALGIPSRVVSNLVSAHDANASLSVDRYYDLNNEELEYDPNNPLGEDSIWNYHVWNDVWMARPDLPKGYGGWQAIDATPQEQSDNFYQCGPASVEAVKEGAVGYNYDVTFMVASVNADLMRWKEDPESDLGYSKIDCNKYQ
;
A
#
# COMPACT_ATOMS: atom_id res chain seq x y z
N MET A 1 -24.10 -38.40 25.82
CA MET A 1 -23.68 -37.46 24.76
C MET A 1 -24.48 -36.19 25.00
N SER A 2 -23.84 -35.05 25.27
CA SER A 2 -24.61 -33.82 25.50
C SER A 2 -25.23 -33.38 24.18
N GLU A 3 -26.55 -33.20 24.15
CA GLU A 3 -27.26 -32.65 22.99
C GLU A 3 -26.96 -31.15 22.77
N GLU A 4 -26.31 -30.50 23.74
CA GLU A 4 -26.02 -29.07 23.71
C GLU A 4 -24.67 -28.77 23.04
N PRO A 5 -24.61 -27.79 22.13
CA PRO A 5 -23.36 -27.32 21.54
C PRO A 5 -22.41 -26.76 22.60
N LEU A 6 -21.12 -26.81 22.28
CA LEU A 6 -20.08 -26.11 23.05
C LEU A 6 -20.43 -24.62 23.23
N ILE A 7 -20.09 -24.07 24.38
CA ILE A 7 -20.11 -22.62 24.62
C ILE A 7 -18.65 -22.17 24.63
N VAL A 8 -18.31 -21.22 23.75
CA VAL A 8 -16.98 -20.59 23.73
C VAL A 8 -16.92 -19.61 24.89
N GLU A 9 -15.95 -19.80 25.80
CA GLU A 9 -15.70 -18.91 26.93
C GLU A 9 -14.63 -17.87 26.60
N ALA A 10 -13.61 -18.26 25.82
CA ALA A 10 -12.54 -17.37 25.39
C ALA A 10 -11.90 -17.83 24.08
N VAL A 11 -11.33 -16.87 23.34
CA VAL A 11 -10.51 -17.09 22.15
C VAL A 11 -9.16 -16.41 22.38
N TYR A 12 -8.08 -17.15 22.19
CA TYR A 12 -6.70 -16.67 22.33
C TYR A 12 -6.01 -16.70 20.97
N LEU A 13 -5.53 -15.55 20.51
CA LEU A 13 -4.78 -15.41 19.25
C LEU A 13 -3.28 -15.30 19.46
N TYR A 14 -2.76 -15.47 20.67
CA TYR A 14 -1.32 -15.46 20.97
C TYR A 14 -0.60 -14.30 20.28
N GLU A 15 -1.08 -13.08 20.53
CA GLU A 15 -0.81 -11.90 19.71
C GLU A 15 0.70 -11.67 19.53
N LYS A 16 1.48 -11.89 20.59
CA LYS A 16 2.94 -11.69 20.57
C LYS A 16 3.67 -12.82 19.86
N GLU A 17 3.34 -14.07 20.17
CA GLU A 17 3.99 -15.25 19.60
C GLU A 17 3.73 -15.35 18.09
N ASN A 18 2.48 -15.12 17.67
CA ASN A 18 2.16 -15.04 16.25
C ASN A 18 2.84 -13.84 15.60
N ALA A 19 2.94 -12.68 16.26
CA ALA A 19 3.63 -11.54 15.69
C ALA A 19 5.14 -11.76 15.50
N GLU A 20 5.80 -12.51 16.38
CA GLU A 20 7.20 -12.93 16.18
C GLU A 20 7.33 -13.77 14.90
N ALA A 21 6.49 -14.81 14.74
CA ALA A 21 6.50 -15.68 13.57
C ALA A 21 6.20 -14.91 12.27
N HIS A 22 5.25 -13.97 12.32
CA HIS A 22 4.82 -13.17 11.18
C HIS A 22 5.68 -11.93 10.92
N ARG A 23 6.76 -11.69 11.70
CA ARG A 23 7.62 -10.50 11.57
C ARG A 23 6.81 -9.21 11.65
N THR A 24 5.92 -9.17 12.62
CA THR A 24 5.04 -8.05 12.97
C THR A 24 5.14 -7.68 14.46
N PHE A 25 6.09 -8.27 15.19
CA PHE A 25 6.30 -8.00 16.61
C PHE A 25 6.66 -6.55 16.91
N ASN A 26 7.26 -5.81 15.96
CA ASN A 26 7.63 -4.41 16.20
C ASN A 26 6.43 -3.46 16.24
N PHE A 27 5.27 -3.84 15.70
CA PHE A 27 4.07 -3.00 15.76
C PHE A 27 3.65 -2.77 17.20
N GLU A 28 3.57 -1.50 17.61
CA GLU A 28 3.25 -1.14 19.01
C GLU A 28 1.88 -1.66 19.45
N ILE A 29 0.91 -1.76 18.54
CA ILE A 29 -0.44 -2.28 18.82
C ILE A 29 -0.44 -3.75 19.28
N VAL A 30 0.62 -4.53 18.99
CA VAL A 30 0.81 -5.90 19.49
C VAL A 30 1.15 -5.90 20.99
N HIS A 31 1.65 -4.79 21.51
CA HIS A 31 2.09 -4.64 22.92
C HIS A 31 1.12 -3.87 23.80
N GLN A 32 0.07 -3.28 23.22
CA GLN A 32 -0.96 -2.55 23.95
C GLN A 32 -1.81 -3.48 24.84
N ASP A 33 -2.65 -2.88 25.68
CA ASP A 33 -3.65 -3.59 26.48
C ASP A 33 -5.04 -3.02 26.16
N PRO A 34 -5.90 -3.75 25.42
CA PRO A 34 -5.67 -5.11 24.90
C PRO A 34 -4.73 -5.15 23.68
N ALA A 35 -3.89 -6.19 23.61
CA ALA A 35 -3.02 -6.43 22.45
C ALA A 35 -3.84 -6.77 21.21
N ILE A 36 -3.43 -6.23 20.06
CA ILE A 36 -4.10 -6.43 18.76
C ILE A 36 -3.26 -7.36 17.87
N PRO A 37 -3.84 -8.45 17.35
CA PRO A 37 -3.17 -9.33 16.39
C PRO A 37 -2.81 -8.61 15.08
N VAL A 38 -1.54 -8.71 14.67
CA VAL A 38 -1.06 -8.26 13.37
C VAL A 38 -0.38 -9.44 12.68
N LEU A 39 -0.95 -9.88 11.56
CA LEU A 39 -0.57 -11.08 10.83
C LEU A 39 -0.25 -10.75 9.37
N ARG A 40 0.42 -11.67 8.68
CA ARG A 40 0.67 -11.59 7.22
C ARG A 40 -0.07 -12.71 6.51
N ARG A 41 -0.70 -12.41 5.38
CA ARG A 41 -1.50 -13.36 4.61
C ARG A 41 -0.69 -14.56 4.13
N GLY A 42 -1.36 -15.68 3.89
CA GLY A 42 -0.72 -16.91 3.41
C GLY A 42 0.11 -17.67 4.44
N GLN A 43 0.53 -17.03 5.54
CA GLN A 43 1.28 -17.68 6.61
C GLN A 43 0.35 -18.20 7.71
N ALA A 44 0.71 -19.34 8.29
CA ALA A 44 -0.07 -19.98 9.34
C ALA A 44 0.15 -19.31 10.72
N PHE A 45 -0.92 -19.22 11.51
CA PHE A 45 -0.93 -18.66 12.87
C PHE A 45 -1.72 -19.55 13.84
N HIS A 46 -1.41 -19.47 15.13
CA HIS A 46 -2.04 -20.30 16.16
C HIS A 46 -3.24 -19.61 16.83
N VAL A 47 -4.27 -20.38 17.13
CA VAL A 47 -5.47 -19.96 17.85
C VAL A 47 -5.83 -21.02 18.88
N ALA A 48 -6.24 -20.62 20.08
CA ALA A 48 -6.84 -21.54 21.05
C ALA A 48 -8.26 -21.10 21.41
N LEU A 49 -9.17 -22.07 21.45
CA LEU A 49 -10.56 -21.89 21.83
C LEU A 49 -10.78 -22.57 23.17
N ARG A 50 -11.22 -21.81 24.18
CA ARG A 50 -11.64 -22.35 25.47
C ARG A 50 -13.14 -22.55 25.47
N PHE A 51 -13.59 -23.74 25.85
CA PHE A 51 -15.01 -24.07 25.93
C PHE A 51 -15.45 -24.39 27.36
N ASN A 52 -16.77 -24.48 27.56
CA ASN A 52 -17.37 -24.92 28.83
C ASN A 52 -17.19 -26.43 29.13
N ARG A 53 -16.78 -27.23 28.15
CA ARG A 53 -16.46 -28.66 28.28
C ARG A 53 -15.48 -29.10 27.20
N GLU A 54 -14.91 -30.29 27.33
CA GLU A 54 -14.01 -30.85 26.32
C GLU A 54 -14.71 -31.02 24.96
N TYR A 55 -13.96 -30.75 23.89
CA TYR A 55 -14.37 -30.94 22.51
C TYR A 55 -14.33 -32.43 22.13
N VAL A 56 -15.38 -32.90 21.43
CA VAL A 56 -15.51 -34.30 20.97
C VAL A 56 -15.68 -34.32 19.44
N ASP A 57 -14.66 -34.77 18.71
CA ASP A 57 -14.58 -34.74 17.23
C ASP A 57 -15.76 -35.47 16.56
N GLU A 58 -16.29 -36.53 17.17
CA GLU A 58 -17.40 -37.31 16.61
C GLU A 58 -18.74 -36.59 16.66
N THR A 59 -18.91 -35.61 17.57
CA THR A 59 -20.21 -34.98 17.82
C THR A 59 -20.21 -33.46 17.70
N ASP A 60 -19.10 -32.80 18.02
CA ASP A 60 -19.01 -31.34 18.07
C ASP A 60 -18.53 -30.77 16.74
N ILE A 61 -19.25 -29.77 16.25
CA ILE A 61 -18.92 -29.03 15.04
C ILE A 61 -18.51 -27.63 15.48
N VAL A 62 -17.26 -27.26 15.25
CA VAL A 62 -16.75 -25.92 15.50
C VAL A 62 -16.30 -25.30 14.19
N ARG A 63 -16.75 -24.07 13.93
CA ARG A 63 -16.43 -23.32 12.71
C ARG A 63 -15.82 -21.98 13.05
N LEU A 64 -14.76 -21.63 12.34
CA LEU A 64 -14.17 -20.29 12.33
C LEU A 64 -14.71 -19.52 11.12
N LEU A 65 -15.26 -18.34 11.38
CA LEU A 65 -15.80 -17.44 10.37
C LEU A 65 -14.99 -16.14 10.37
N PHE A 66 -14.24 -15.92 9.31
CA PHE A 66 -13.47 -14.71 9.09
C PHE A 66 -14.24 -13.80 8.14
N SER A 67 -14.39 -12.51 8.46
CA SER A 67 -15.14 -11.55 7.66
C SER A 67 -14.33 -10.28 7.41
N PHE A 68 -14.41 -9.76 6.18
CA PHE A 68 -13.71 -8.55 5.75
C PHE A 68 -14.65 -7.56 5.04
N GLY A 69 -14.57 -6.29 5.44
CA GLY A 69 -15.33 -5.20 4.85
C GLY A 69 -16.85 -5.28 5.11
N PRO A 70 -17.62 -4.35 4.53
CA PRO A 70 -19.03 -4.15 4.88
C PRO A 70 -19.97 -5.24 4.33
N ASN A 71 -19.55 -5.97 3.28
CA ASN A 71 -20.36 -7.03 2.66
C ASN A 71 -19.53 -8.31 2.46
N PRO A 72 -19.21 -9.05 3.53
CA PRO A 72 -18.41 -10.28 3.49
C PRO A 72 -19.05 -11.36 2.61
N ASN A 73 -18.29 -11.94 1.68
CA ASN A 73 -18.77 -12.95 0.75
C ASN A 73 -17.68 -13.99 0.42
N VAL A 74 -18.04 -15.27 0.50
CA VAL A 74 -17.10 -16.40 0.32
C VAL A 74 -16.54 -16.44 -1.10
N LEU A 75 -17.39 -16.30 -2.12
CA LEU A 75 -16.98 -16.35 -3.53
C LEU A 75 -16.12 -15.14 -3.95
N ARG A 76 -16.11 -14.09 -3.13
CA ARG A 76 -15.33 -12.86 -3.35
C ARG A 76 -14.09 -12.79 -2.47
N GLY A 77 -13.76 -13.86 -1.73
CA GLY A 77 -12.60 -13.87 -0.84
C GLY A 77 -12.70 -12.93 0.37
N THR A 78 -13.84 -12.28 0.61
CA THR A 78 -14.05 -11.38 1.77
C THR A 78 -14.75 -12.08 2.94
N ARG A 79 -14.94 -13.40 2.86
CA ARG A 79 -15.42 -14.23 3.97
C ARG A 79 -14.78 -15.62 3.92
N GLY A 80 -14.14 -16.05 5.01
CA GLY A 80 -13.66 -17.41 5.22
C GLY A 80 -14.59 -18.19 6.14
N ILE A 81 -14.92 -19.44 5.81
CA ILE A 81 -15.69 -20.32 6.70
C ILE A 81 -15.01 -21.68 6.68
N ASN A 82 -14.47 -22.08 7.82
CA ASN A 82 -13.81 -23.38 7.96
C ASN A 82 -14.32 -24.14 9.17
N THR A 83 -14.58 -25.43 8.97
CA THR A 83 -14.88 -26.35 10.07
C THR A 83 -13.57 -26.94 10.56
N ILE A 84 -13.33 -26.89 11.86
CA ILE A 84 -12.15 -27.52 12.46
C ILE A 84 -12.29 -29.04 12.28
N THR A 85 -11.27 -29.67 11.71
CA THR A 85 -11.22 -31.14 11.55
C THR A 85 -9.82 -31.65 11.87
N ASN A 86 -9.72 -32.92 12.23
CA ASN A 86 -8.45 -33.61 12.48
C ASN A 86 -7.81 -34.18 11.19
N ARG A 87 -8.08 -33.60 10.01
CA ARG A 87 -7.61 -34.11 8.71
C ARG A 87 -6.66 -33.12 8.05
N ASP A 88 -5.44 -33.52 7.71
CA ASP A 88 -4.43 -32.66 7.05
C ASP A 88 -4.78 -32.13 5.64
N ALA A 89 -5.98 -32.42 5.12
CA ALA A 89 -6.36 -32.27 3.72
C ALA A 89 -6.44 -30.81 3.20
N TYR A 90 -6.38 -29.79 4.07
CA TYR A 90 -6.53 -28.37 3.68
C TYR A 90 -5.20 -27.60 3.53
N LEU A 91 -4.05 -28.25 3.76
CA LEU A 91 -2.74 -27.57 3.69
C LEU A 91 -2.27 -27.24 2.26
N THR A 92 -2.92 -27.76 1.22
CA THR A 92 -2.48 -27.60 -0.17
C THR A 92 -3.17 -26.48 -0.93
N ASP A 93 -4.35 -26.03 -0.51
CA ASP A 93 -5.10 -25.00 -1.23
C ASP A 93 -4.76 -23.60 -0.72
N LEU A 94 -3.77 -22.96 -1.33
CA LEU A 94 -3.30 -21.63 -0.94
C LEU A 94 -4.32 -20.50 -1.18
N GLU A 95 -5.38 -20.74 -1.94
CA GLU A 95 -6.42 -19.75 -2.29
C GLU A 95 -7.63 -19.85 -1.35
N ALA A 96 -7.66 -20.84 -0.45
CA ALA A 96 -8.68 -20.99 0.57
C ALA A 96 -8.11 -20.79 1.99
N TRP A 97 -8.99 -20.34 2.89
CA TRP A 97 -8.71 -20.39 4.32
C TRP A 97 -8.55 -21.86 4.73
N GLY A 98 -7.51 -22.17 5.50
CA GLY A 98 -7.24 -23.51 6.05
C GLY A 98 -7.26 -23.47 7.58
N VAL A 99 -7.78 -24.54 8.19
CA VAL A 99 -7.81 -24.67 9.66
C VAL A 99 -7.49 -26.10 10.07
N ARG A 100 -6.49 -26.24 10.94
CA ARG A 100 -5.96 -27.50 11.46
C ARG A 100 -6.17 -27.63 12.94
N MET A 101 -6.66 -28.78 13.39
CA MET A 101 -6.53 -29.15 14.79
C MET A 101 -5.08 -29.50 15.13
N VAL A 102 -4.52 -28.85 16.15
CA VAL A 102 -3.17 -29.12 16.66
C VAL A 102 -3.23 -30.04 17.87
N GLY A 103 -4.21 -29.83 18.76
CA GLY A 103 -4.37 -30.65 19.95
C GLY A 103 -5.53 -30.21 20.83
N ILE A 104 -5.87 -31.07 21.78
CA ILE A 104 -6.90 -30.82 22.80
C ILE A 104 -6.24 -30.99 24.16
N HIS A 105 -6.39 -29.99 25.02
CA HIS A 105 -5.86 -29.99 26.39
C HIS A 105 -6.96 -29.60 27.38
N GLY A 106 -7.68 -30.61 27.87
CA GLY A 106 -8.88 -30.40 28.68
C GLY A 106 -9.95 -29.68 27.86
N VAL A 107 -10.35 -28.49 28.32
CA VAL A 107 -11.39 -27.67 27.66
C VAL A 107 -10.85 -26.72 26.58
N ASP A 108 -9.54 -26.73 26.35
CA ASP A 108 -8.88 -25.90 25.35
C ASP A 108 -8.63 -26.71 24.06
N LEU A 109 -9.09 -26.19 22.93
CA LEU A 109 -8.84 -26.71 21.59
C LEU A 109 -7.85 -25.78 20.87
N SER A 110 -6.65 -26.29 20.61
CA SER A 110 -5.61 -25.58 19.87
C SER A 110 -5.72 -25.88 18.39
N VAL A 111 -5.72 -24.83 17.58
CA VAL A 111 -5.75 -24.89 16.13
C VAL A 111 -4.70 -24.02 15.48
N GLU A 112 -4.35 -24.36 14.26
CA GLU A 112 -3.52 -23.56 13.37
C GLU A 112 -4.38 -23.14 12.19
N VAL A 113 -4.32 -21.86 11.84
CA VAL A 113 -5.15 -21.23 10.80
C VAL A 113 -4.24 -20.61 9.76
N ARG A 114 -4.62 -20.68 8.49
CA ARG A 114 -3.92 -20.01 7.39
C ARG A 114 -4.94 -19.28 6.53
N SER A 115 -4.67 -18.01 6.22
CA SER A 115 -5.49 -17.27 5.25
C SER A 115 -5.03 -17.53 3.81
N PRO A 116 -5.89 -17.29 2.81
CA PRO A 116 -5.49 -17.26 1.40
C PRO A 116 -4.33 -16.31 1.14
N ILE A 117 -3.45 -16.66 0.20
CA ILE A 117 -2.31 -15.81 -0.23
C ILE A 117 -2.74 -14.51 -0.89
N ASP A 118 -3.96 -14.44 -1.40
CA ASP A 118 -4.56 -13.28 -2.07
C ASP A 118 -5.58 -12.54 -1.18
N SER A 119 -5.65 -12.91 0.12
CA SER A 119 -6.59 -12.30 1.06
C SER A 119 -6.52 -10.77 1.03
N PRO A 120 -7.69 -10.09 1.06
CA PRO A 120 -7.74 -8.65 1.26
C PRO A 120 -6.95 -8.19 2.49
N VAL A 121 -6.15 -7.14 2.30
CA VAL A 121 -5.34 -6.54 3.36
C VAL A 121 -6.15 -5.49 4.13
N GLY A 122 -6.00 -5.51 5.46
CA GLY A 122 -6.70 -4.63 6.41
C GLY A 122 -7.29 -5.39 7.59
N VAL A 123 -8.37 -4.85 8.16
CA VAL A 123 -9.00 -5.38 9.37
C VAL A 123 -9.99 -6.50 9.07
N TRP A 124 -9.77 -7.66 9.69
CA TRP A 124 -10.64 -8.84 9.68
C TRP A 124 -11.31 -9.05 11.04
N GLN A 125 -12.53 -9.56 11.01
CA GLN A 125 -13.29 -9.97 12.19
C GLN A 125 -13.40 -11.50 12.25
N LEU A 126 -13.39 -12.05 13.47
CA LEU A 126 -13.53 -13.48 13.73
C LEU A 126 -14.81 -13.78 14.54
N ASN A 127 -15.60 -14.73 14.06
CA ASN A 127 -16.68 -15.36 14.83
C ASN A 127 -16.44 -16.86 14.92
N VAL A 128 -16.80 -17.45 16.06
CA VAL A 128 -16.73 -18.90 16.28
C VAL A 128 -18.15 -19.43 16.39
N GLU A 129 -18.54 -20.31 15.47
CA GLU A 129 -19.82 -21.01 15.53
C GLU A 129 -19.64 -22.43 16.07
N THR A 130 -20.46 -22.81 17.04
CA THR A 130 -20.49 -24.18 17.57
C THR A 130 -21.86 -24.81 17.36
N ASN A 131 -21.86 -26.09 17.00
CA ASN A 131 -23.05 -26.90 16.86
C ASN A 131 -22.76 -28.36 17.23
N THR A 132 -23.80 -29.19 17.25
CA THR A 132 -23.68 -30.64 17.49
C THR A 132 -24.26 -31.38 16.29
N LEU A 133 -23.65 -32.51 15.94
CA LEU A 133 -24.10 -33.35 14.83
C LEU A 133 -25.58 -33.73 15.00
N GLY A 134 -26.37 -33.59 13.94
CA GLY A 134 -27.81 -33.90 13.94
C GLY A 134 -28.71 -32.81 14.53
N ARG A 135 -28.16 -31.76 15.16
CA ARG A 135 -28.95 -30.63 15.68
C ARG A 135 -29.42 -29.72 14.55
N ARG A 136 -30.74 -29.46 14.50
CA ARG A 136 -31.40 -28.59 13.49
C ARG A 136 -31.55 -27.13 13.93
N LYS A 137 -31.26 -26.81 15.20
CA LYS A 137 -31.31 -25.44 15.71
C LYS A 137 -30.10 -24.64 15.22
N ALA A 138 -30.21 -23.31 15.27
CA ALA A 138 -29.11 -22.40 14.96
C ALA A 138 -27.88 -22.70 15.83
N PRO A 139 -26.66 -22.53 15.28
CA PRO A 139 -25.42 -22.68 16.06
C PRO A 139 -25.35 -21.62 17.17
N ASN A 140 -24.56 -21.87 18.20
CA ASN A 140 -24.14 -20.80 19.10
C ASN A 140 -23.04 -19.99 18.38
N THR A 141 -23.05 -18.68 18.52
CA THR A 141 -22.05 -17.80 17.91
C THR A 141 -21.35 -17.00 19.00
N TYR A 142 -20.03 -17.06 19.02
CA TYR A 142 -19.17 -16.20 19.82
C TYR A 142 -18.50 -15.18 18.89
N ASN A 143 -18.53 -13.91 19.28
CA ASN A 143 -17.89 -12.82 18.54
C ASN A 143 -16.57 -12.50 19.21
N TYR A 144 -15.47 -12.65 18.49
CA TYR A 144 -14.18 -12.19 18.98
C TYR A 144 -14.15 -10.66 18.96
N GLU A 145 -13.82 -10.06 20.09
CA GLU A 145 -14.00 -8.62 20.30
C GLU A 145 -12.91 -7.76 19.63
N LYS A 146 -11.76 -8.36 19.31
CA LYS A 146 -10.62 -7.63 18.76
C LYS A 146 -10.55 -7.73 17.24
N ASP A 147 -10.04 -6.66 16.64
CA ASP A 147 -9.67 -6.61 15.24
C ASP A 147 -8.44 -7.49 14.96
N ILE A 148 -8.36 -8.07 13.75
CA ILE A 148 -7.21 -8.81 13.27
C ILE A 148 -6.66 -8.07 12.04
N TYR A 149 -5.49 -7.46 12.14
CA TYR A 149 -4.83 -6.88 10.97
C TYR A 149 -4.18 -7.99 10.15
N LEU A 150 -4.55 -8.08 8.87
CA LEU A 150 -3.91 -8.98 7.91
C LEU A 150 -3.19 -8.15 6.85
N LEU A 151 -1.88 -8.33 6.74
CA LEU A 151 -0.97 -7.57 5.89
C LEU A 151 -0.52 -8.40 4.67
N PHE A 152 0.10 -7.73 3.69
CA PHE A 152 0.86 -8.40 2.63
C PHE A 152 2.06 -9.17 3.19
N ASN A 153 2.49 -10.22 2.47
CA ASN A 153 3.55 -11.11 2.92
C ASN A 153 4.72 -11.20 1.93
N PRO A 154 5.75 -10.34 2.06
CA PRO A 154 6.88 -10.36 1.14
C PRO A 154 7.86 -11.52 1.36
N TRP A 155 7.66 -12.34 2.42
CA TRP A 155 8.41 -13.58 2.65
C TRP A 155 7.74 -14.82 2.04
N MET A 156 6.50 -14.71 1.53
CA MET A 156 5.75 -15.82 0.96
C MET A 156 5.91 -15.84 -0.56
N LYS A 157 6.52 -16.89 -1.12
CA LYS A 157 6.85 -16.99 -2.55
C LYS A 157 5.65 -16.80 -3.48
N GLU A 158 4.48 -17.26 -3.06
CA GLU A 158 3.25 -17.19 -3.83
C GLU A 158 2.52 -15.85 -3.69
N ASP A 159 2.94 -14.97 -2.77
CA ASP A 159 2.42 -13.62 -2.67
C ASP A 159 3.01 -12.74 -3.78
N LEU A 160 2.17 -11.89 -4.38
CA LEU A 160 2.59 -10.97 -5.43
C LEU A 160 3.63 -9.94 -4.95
N VAL A 161 3.79 -9.71 -3.65
CA VAL A 161 4.85 -8.83 -3.10
C VAL A 161 6.12 -9.58 -2.68
N TYR A 162 6.24 -10.88 -3.01
CA TYR A 162 7.40 -11.68 -2.65
C TYR A 162 8.73 -11.08 -3.12
N MET A 163 9.69 -10.97 -2.22
CA MET A 163 11.06 -10.57 -2.53
C MET A 163 11.99 -11.75 -2.30
N GLU A 164 12.65 -12.21 -3.36
CA GLU A 164 13.54 -13.39 -3.31
C GLU A 164 14.75 -13.18 -2.41
N ASP A 165 15.33 -11.98 -2.44
CA ASP A 165 16.42 -11.61 -1.54
C ASP A 165 15.86 -11.11 -0.20
N GLU A 166 15.66 -12.04 0.74
CA GLU A 166 15.10 -11.73 2.05
C GLU A 166 15.91 -10.71 2.86
N GLN A 167 17.23 -10.55 2.59
CA GLN A 167 18.04 -9.54 3.29
C GLN A 167 17.61 -8.12 2.95
N LEU A 168 17.06 -7.92 1.75
CA LEU A 168 16.52 -6.62 1.35
C LEU A 168 15.23 -6.27 2.10
N LEU A 169 14.56 -7.24 2.72
CA LEU A 169 13.36 -6.98 3.53
C LEU A 169 13.70 -6.32 4.87
N ASP A 170 14.93 -6.50 5.38
CA ASP A 170 15.42 -5.71 6.52
C ASP A 170 15.38 -4.21 6.18
N GLU A 171 15.75 -3.83 4.96
CA GLU A 171 15.76 -2.43 4.51
C GLU A 171 14.39 -1.94 4.03
N TYR A 172 13.68 -2.74 3.22
CA TYR A 172 12.49 -2.28 2.51
C TYR A 172 11.17 -2.56 3.21
N ILE A 173 11.19 -3.28 4.34
CA ILE A 173 10.02 -3.50 5.22
C ILE A 173 10.35 -3.15 6.68
N LEU A 174 11.45 -3.66 7.23
CA LEU A 174 11.70 -3.62 8.67
C LEU A 174 12.42 -2.35 9.14
N ASN A 175 13.19 -1.67 8.29
CA ASN A 175 13.86 -0.42 8.65
C ASN A 175 12.81 0.71 8.71
N ASP A 176 12.69 1.35 9.87
CA ASP A 176 11.71 2.39 10.15
C ASP A 176 12.28 3.81 10.11
N VAL A 177 13.56 3.91 9.74
CA VAL A 177 14.27 5.15 9.47
C VAL A 177 14.96 5.07 8.12
N GLY A 178 15.17 6.22 7.49
CA GLY A 178 15.82 6.26 6.19
C GLY A 178 16.37 7.63 5.86
N LYS A 179 16.81 7.76 4.61
CA LYS A 179 17.30 9.02 4.05
C LYS A 179 16.56 9.33 2.77
N ILE A 180 16.09 10.56 2.65
CA ILE A 180 15.49 11.10 1.43
C ILE A 180 16.46 12.12 0.85
N TRP A 181 16.91 11.90 -0.38
CA TRP A 181 17.85 12.81 -1.03
C TRP A 181 17.10 14.02 -1.58
N VAL A 182 17.49 15.21 -1.15
CA VAL A 182 16.84 16.47 -1.51
C VAL A 182 17.88 17.49 -1.97
N GLY A 183 17.44 18.45 -2.77
CA GLY A 183 18.28 19.53 -3.30
C GLY A 183 18.76 19.27 -4.72
N PRO A 184 19.28 20.31 -5.39
CA PRO A 184 19.65 20.24 -6.80
C PRO A 184 20.90 19.39 -7.02
N TRP A 185 21.14 19.02 -8.29
CA TRP A 185 22.39 18.44 -8.73
C TRP A 185 23.62 19.23 -8.24
N GLY A 186 24.63 18.54 -7.71
CA GLY A 186 25.86 19.14 -7.17
C GLY A 186 25.79 19.65 -5.73
N SER A 187 24.60 19.81 -5.13
CA SER A 187 24.45 20.14 -3.70
C SER A 187 23.34 19.33 -2.99
N SER A 188 22.94 18.21 -3.59
CA SER A 188 21.99 17.26 -3.01
C SER A 188 22.51 16.71 -1.69
N ARG A 189 21.63 16.55 -0.71
CA ARG A 189 21.95 16.00 0.61
C ARG A 189 20.90 14.99 1.05
N GLY A 190 21.34 13.96 1.79
CA GLY A 190 20.43 13.05 2.45
C GLY A 190 19.80 13.71 3.67
N ARG A 191 18.48 13.88 3.64
CA ARG A 191 17.67 14.27 4.81
C ARG A 191 17.24 13.01 5.55
N GLU A 192 17.53 12.92 6.83
CA GLU A 192 17.04 11.82 7.67
C GLU A 192 15.51 11.90 7.79
N TRP A 193 14.86 10.74 7.75
CA TRP A 193 13.42 10.62 7.85
C TRP A 193 13.04 9.44 8.72
N VAL A 194 12.14 9.67 9.68
CA VAL A 194 11.52 8.60 10.47
C VAL A 194 10.26 8.15 9.76
N PHE A 195 10.31 6.98 9.12
CA PHE A 195 9.11 6.37 8.53
C PHE A 195 8.15 5.93 9.63
N GLY A 196 8.65 5.27 10.68
CA GLY A 196 7.90 4.89 11.87
C GLY A 196 6.68 4.03 11.59
N GLN A 197 6.75 3.12 10.61
CA GLN A 197 5.61 2.30 10.19
C GLN A 197 5.01 1.40 11.29
N PHE A 198 5.72 1.23 12.41
CA PHE A 198 5.33 0.39 13.53
C PHE A 198 4.64 1.15 14.67
N ASP A 199 4.64 2.49 14.64
CA ASP A 199 3.93 3.32 15.62
C ASP A 199 2.44 2.98 15.68
N ALA A 200 1.86 3.06 16.88
CA ALA A 200 0.50 2.61 17.15
C ALA A 200 -0.59 3.25 16.29
N CYS A 201 -0.38 4.49 15.83
CA CYS A 201 -1.35 5.23 15.01
C CYS A 201 -1.34 4.82 13.53
N VAL A 202 -0.27 4.19 13.03
CA VAL A 202 -0.05 4.04 11.59
C VAL A 202 -1.02 3.06 10.94
N LEU A 203 -1.21 1.86 11.51
CA LEU A 203 -2.18 0.89 10.96
C LEU A 203 -3.64 1.40 11.01
N PRO A 204 -4.10 2.03 12.12
CA PRO A 204 -5.39 2.73 12.13
C PRO A 204 -5.51 3.84 11.08
N ALA A 205 -4.46 4.65 10.90
CA ALA A 205 -4.43 5.68 9.86
C ALA A 205 -4.52 5.08 8.45
N CYS A 206 -3.81 3.97 8.19
CA CYS A 206 -3.91 3.21 6.94
C CYS A 206 -5.33 2.70 6.69
N GLN A 207 -6.03 2.22 7.73
CA GLN A 207 -7.40 1.75 7.59
C GLN A 207 -8.35 2.91 7.22
N LEU A 208 -8.28 4.03 7.93
CA LEU A 208 -9.07 5.24 7.62
C LEU A 208 -8.82 5.72 6.19
N LEU A 209 -7.56 5.73 5.78
CA LEU A 209 -7.12 6.11 4.44
C LEU A 209 -7.73 5.21 3.36
N LEU A 210 -7.65 3.89 3.54
CA LEU A 210 -8.18 2.90 2.59
C LEU A 210 -9.71 2.92 2.53
N GLU A 211 -10.40 3.23 3.62
CA GLU A 211 -11.85 3.44 3.63
C GLU A 211 -12.27 4.65 2.79
N ARG A 212 -11.51 5.75 2.84
CA ARG A 212 -11.76 6.96 2.05
C ARG A 212 -11.47 6.79 0.56
N SER A 213 -10.51 5.94 0.21
CA SER A 213 -10.16 5.68 -1.20
C SER A 213 -11.30 5.13 -2.06
N GLY A 214 -12.35 4.57 -1.43
CA GLY A 214 -13.40 3.87 -2.17
C GLY A 214 -12.92 2.59 -2.88
N ILE A 215 -11.66 2.15 -2.66
CA ILE A 215 -11.19 0.88 -3.17
C ILE A 215 -12.08 -0.25 -2.63
N LYS A 216 -12.63 -1.05 -3.55
CA LYS A 216 -13.51 -2.15 -3.18
C LYS A 216 -12.77 -3.13 -2.29
N ALA A 217 -13.43 -3.63 -1.25
CA ALA A 217 -12.86 -4.60 -0.31
C ALA A 217 -12.18 -5.81 -1.02
N ILE A 218 -12.81 -6.36 -2.06
CA ILE A 218 -12.25 -7.46 -2.88
C ILE A 218 -10.94 -7.09 -3.59
N SER A 219 -10.72 -5.82 -3.90
CA SER A 219 -9.51 -5.35 -4.58
C SER A 219 -8.35 -5.07 -3.63
N ARG A 220 -8.57 -5.12 -2.30
CA ARG A 220 -7.51 -4.81 -1.32
C ARG A 220 -6.47 -5.91 -1.15
N GLY A 221 -6.66 -7.06 -1.81
CA GLY A 221 -5.64 -8.12 -1.90
C GLY A 221 -4.70 -7.98 -3.10
N ASP A 222 -5.00 -7.06 -4.02
CA ASP A 222 -4.21 -6.84 -5.24
C ASP A 222 -3.22 -5.68 -5.00
N PRO A 223 -1.90 -5.94 -4.93
CA PRO A 223 -0.92 -4.88 -4.66
C PRO A 223 -0.91 -3.81 -5.76
N VAL A 224 -1.22 -4.15 -7.02
CA VAL A 224 -1.25 -3.19 -8.14
C VAL A 224 -2.34 -2.15 -7.92
N ARG A 225 -3.54 -2.61 -7.54
CA ARG A 225 -4.67 -1.72 -7.23
C ARG A 225 -4.46 -0.97 -5.92
N MET A 226 -3.87 -1.62 -4.93
CA MET A 226 -3.57 -1.01 -3.63
C MET A 226 -2.57 0.14 -3.77
N THR A 227 -1.46 -0.05 -4.50
CA THR A 227 -0.45 1.02 -4.63
C THR A 227 -0.92 2.15 -5.52
N ARG A 228 -1.74 1.88 -6.55
CA ARG A 228 -2.42 2.93 -7.33
C ARG A 228 -3.39 3.75 -6.46
N ALA A 229 -4.13 3.09 -5.57
CA ALA A 229 -4.97 3.79 -4.62
C ALA A 229 -4.12 4.62 -3.64
N ILE A 230 -3.02 4.06 -3.11
CA ILE A 230 -2.09 4.77 -2.21
C ILE A 230 -1.52 6.04 -2.87
N SER A 231 -1.06 5.98 -4.13
CA SER A 231 -0.56 7.17 -4.82
C SER A 231 -1.60 8.29 -4.90
N ARG A 232 -2.89 7.93 -5.01
CA ARG A 232 -3.98 8.91 -5.08
C ARG A 232 -4.34 9.49 -3.72
N ILE A 233 -4.48 8.65 -2.71
CA ILE A 233 -5.07 9.04 -1.41
C ILE A 233 -4.07 9.65 -0.43
N ILE A 234 -2.78 9.63 -0.75
CA ILE A 234 -1.79 10.34 0.06
C ILE A 234 -1.86 11.85 -0.18
N ASN A 235 -2.23 12.31 -1.39
CA ASN A 235 -2.55 13.71 -1.63
C ASN A 235 -4.05 14.01 -1.42
N SER A 236 -4.38 15.26 -1.09
CA SER A 236 -5.74 15.65 -0.71
C SER A 236 -6.65 16.08 -1.87
N ASN A 237 -6.18 16.08 -3.12
CA ASN A 237 -6.84 16.79 -4.22
C ASN A 237 -8.22 16.23 -4.58
N ASP A 238 -8.37 14.89 -4.56
CA ASP A 238 -9.61 14.23 -5.01
C ASP A 238 -10.42 13.60 -3.85
N ASP A 239 -9.75 12.82 -3.00
CA ASP A 239 -10.40 11.92 -2.03
C ASP A 239 -10.38 12.44 -0.58
N LYS A 240 -9.99 13.70 -0.35
CA LYS A 240 -9.65 14.21 1.00
C LYS A 240 -8.60 13.32 1.69
N GLY A 241 -7.56 13.02 0.92
CA GLY A 241 -6.40 12.24 1.33
C GLY A 241 -5.55 12.93 2.41
N VAL A 242 -4.36 12.37 2.67
CA VAL A 242 -3.59 12.71 3.88
C VAL A 242 -3.04 14.13 3.85
N LEU A 243 -2.41 14.56 2.76
CA LEU A 243 -1.60 15.78 2.73
C LEU A 243 -2.06 16.77 1.67
N THR A 244 -2.07 18.05 2.04
CA THR A 244 -2.22 19.16 1.09
C THR A 244 -0.85 19.64 0.62
N GLY A 245 -0.63 19.69 -0.69
CA GLY A 245 0.59 20.22 -1.30
C GLY A 245 0.63 21.74 -1.32
N ARG A 246 1.79 22.35 -1.05
CA ARG A 246 1.96 23.82 -1.17
C ARG A 246 3.42 24.24 -1.44
N TRP A 247 3.62 25.11 -2.43
CA TRP A 247 4.95 25.53 -2.93
C TRP A 247 5.18 27.05 -2.96
N ASP A 248 4.20 27.87 -2.53
CA ASP A 248 4.27 29.34 -2.58
C ASP A 248 5.15 30.00 -1.50
N GLY A 249 5.68 29.21 -0.57
CA GLY A 249 6.50 29.69 0.56
C GLY A 249 5.70 30.19 1.76
N GLU A 250 4.37 30.19 1.69
CA GLU A 250 3.48 30.71 2.74
C GLU A 250 2.81 29.57 3.51
N TYR A 251 3.25 29.33 4.76
CA TYR A 251 2.81 28.17 5.56
C TYR A 251 2.22 28.55 6.92
N SER A 252 1.76 29.80 7.08
CA SER A 252 1.34 30.33 8.40
C SER A 252 0.13 29.61 9.03
N ASP A 253 -0.69 28.93 8.23
CA ASP A 253 -1.86 28.16 8.66
C ASP A 253 -1.62 26.64 8.75
N GLY A 254 -0.37 26.19 8.66
CA GLY A 254 0.01 24.78 8.74
C GLY A 254 1.48 24.57 9.11
N THR A 255 1.97 23.37 8.85
CA THR A 255 3.38 23.04 9.03
C THR A 255 4.13 23.22 7.72
N ALA A 256 5.22 24.01 7.74
CA ALA A 256 6.08 24.15 6.58
C ALA A 256 6.64 22.78 6.15
N PRO A 257 6.62 22.41 4.85
CA PRO A 257 7.07 21.08 4.39
C PRO A 257 8.49 20.70 4.85
N ALA A 258 9.38 21.70 4.97
CA ALA A 258 10.75 21.51 5.42
C ALA A 258 10.90 21.27 6.93
N ALA A 259 9.85 21.42 7.73
CA ALA A 259 9.85 21.17 9.18
C ALA A 259 9.60 19.70 9.53
N TRP A 260 8.95 18.93 8.64
CA TRP A 260 8.69 17.51 8.89
C TRP A 260 9.96 16.68 8.95
N THR A 261 10.08 15.84 9.97
CA THR A 261 11.22 14.91 10.17
C THR A 261 10.80 13.44 10.07
N GLY A 262 9.52 13.17 9.88
CA GLY A 262 8.97 11.82 9.81
C GLY A 262 7.49 11.82 9.46
N SER A 263 6.99 10.62 9.16
CA SER A 263 5.60 10.41 8.71
C SER A 263 4.61 10.26 9.86
N VAL A 264 5.07 9.81 11.03
CA VAL A 264 4.20 9.48 12.17
C VAL A 264 3.35 10.68 12.62
N PRO A 265 3.90 11.90 12.85
CA PRO A 265 3.08 13.03 13.27
C PRO A 265 2.03 13.44 12.24
N ILE A 266 2.31 13.22 10.94
CA ILE A 266 1.38 13.51 9.85
C ILE A 266 0.21 12.52 9.90
N LEU A 267 0.50 11.22 10.00
CA LEU A 267 -0.53 10.18 10.05
C LEU A 267 -1.35 10.24 11.34
N GLU A 268 -0.72 10.55 12.47
CA GLU A 268 -1.39 10.77 13.74
C GLU A 268 -2.37 11.95 13.65
N GLN A 269 -1.92 13.11 13.17
CA GLN A 269 -2.78 14.28 12.97
C GLN A 269 -3.94 13.98 12.01
N PHE A 270 -3.68 13.26 10.92
CA PHE A 270 -4.72 12.83 9.98
C PHE A 270 -5.77 11.93 10.64
N LEU A 271 -5.32 10.96 11.44
CA LEU A 271 -6.19 10.04 12.18
C LEU A 271 -7.05 10.76 13.22
N GLU A 272 -6.45 11.65 14.01
CA GLU A 272 -7.14 12.38 15.08
C GLU A 272 -8.17 13.38 14.55
N THR A 273 -7.82 14.12 13.50
CA THR A 273 -8.69 15.18 12.97
C THR A 273 -9.68 14.66 11.94
N GLY A 274 -9.35 13.55 11.27
CA GLY A 274 -10.08 13.09 10.09
C GLY A 274 -10.04 14.08 8.92
N ASN A 275 -9.11 15.02 8.87
CA ASN A 275 -8.96 15.99 7.78
C ASN A 275 -7.55 15.96 7.21
N GLU A 276 -7.37 16.53 6.03
CA GLU A 276 -6.07 16.69 5.39
C GLU A 276 -5.09 17.50 6.26
N VAL A 277 -3.81 17.12 6.19
CA VAL A 277 -2.71 17.71 6.93
C VAL A 277 -1.96 18.70 6.03
N LYS A 278 -1.74 19.90 6.57
CA LYS A 278 -1.04 21.00 5.90
C LYS A 278 0.39 21.12 6.44
N TYR A 279 1.45 21.17 5.64
CA TYR A 279 1.55 21.02 4.19
C TYR A 279 2.65 20.01 3.81
N GLY A 280 2.59 19.49 2.60
CA GLY A 280 3.59 18.59 2.01
C GLY A 280 4.20 19.12 0.70
N GLN A 281 5.34 18.55 0.35
CA GLN A 281 5.97 18.60 -0.98
C GLN A 281 6.45 17.19 -1.34
N CYS A 282 7.02 16.97 -2.53
CA CYS A 282 7.34 15.64 -3.06
C CYS A 282 8.03 14.70 -2.06
N TRP A 283 9.06 15.15 -1.33
CA TRP A 283 9.74 14.31 -0.33
C TRP A 283 8.87 13.97 0.89
N VAL A 284 7.93 14.84 1.27
CA VAL A 284 6.99 14.60 2.37
C VAL A 284 5.98 13.55 1.93
N PHE A 285 5.40 13.71 0.72
CA PHE A 285 4.50 12.71 0.15
C PHE A 285 5.19 11.34 0.06
N ALA A 286 6.41 11.29 -0.49
CA ALA A 286 7.17 10.05 -0.62
C ALA A 286 7.50 9.41 0.74
N GLY A 287 7.82 10.23 1.76
CA GLY A 287 7.99 9.77 3.14
C GLY A 287 6.76 9.04 3.67
N VAL A 288 5.57 9.64 3.50
CA VAL A 288 4.31 9.04 3.97
C VAL A 288 3.93 7.81 3.14
N VAL A 289 4.12 7.82 1.82
CA VAL A 289 3.89 6.63 0.96
C VAL A 289 4.74 5.45 1.44
N THR A 290 6.04 5.64 1.68
CA THR A 290 6.90 4.55 2.16
C THR A 290 6.43 4.04 3.51
N THR A 291 6.05 4.90 4.45
CA THR A 291 5.46 4.48 5.74
C THR A 291 4.23 3.60 5.54
N VAL A 292 3.27 4.04 4.72
CA VAL A 292 2.02 3.30 4.48
C VAL A 292 2.28 1.97 3.76
N CYS A 293 3.10 1.96 2.71
CA CYS A 293 3.45 0.74 2.00
C CYS A 293 4.15 -0.28 2.92
N ARG A 294 5.16 0.15 3.70
CA ARG A 294 5.89 -0.72 4.63
C ARG A 294 4.97 -1.24 5.74
N ALA A 295 4.11 -0.40 6.31
CA ALA A 295 3.11 -0.80 7.31
C ALA A 295 2.16 -1.89 6.77
N LEU A 296 1.73 -1.76 5.51
CA LEU A 296 0.86 -2.74 4.87
C LEU A 296 1.59 -4.00 4.37
N GLY A 297 2.93 -4.05 4.45
CA GLY A 297 3.75 -5.18 4.03
C GLY A 297 4.18 -5.17 2.57
N ILE A 298 4.09 -4.03 1.88
CA ILE A 298 4.57 -3.84 0.51
C ILE A 298 6.00 -3.28 0.58
N PRO A 299 7.03 -3.99 0.07
CA PRO A 299 8.39 -3.47 0.13
C PRO A 299 8.49 -2.17 -0.66
N SER A 300 9.04 -1.12 -0.03
CA SER A 300 9.03 0.23 -0.59
C SER A 300 10.34 0.97 -0.29
N ARG A 301 10.77 1.80 -1.23
CA ARG A 301 11.89 2.73 -1.08
C ARG A 301 11.54 4.09 -1.69
N VAL A 302 12.16 5.13 -1.15
CA VAL A 302 12.10 6.49 -1.68
C VAL A 302 13.17 6.66 -2.76
N VAL A 303 12.81 7.27 -3.89
CA VAL A 303 13.70 7.53 -5.03
C VAL A 303 13.72 9.02 -5.31
N SER A 304 14.92 9.58 -5.50
CA SER A 304 15.10 10.97 -5.88
C SER A 304 15.66 11.05 -7.29
N ASN A 305 14.95 11.75 -8.17
CA ASN A 305 15.41 12.11 -9.50
C ASN A 305 15.93 13.55 -9.50
N LEU A 306 17.16 13.75 -9.96
CA LEU A 306 17.78 15.06 -10.01
C LEU A 306 17.62 15.62 -11.42
N VAL A 307 17.23 16.89 -11.55
CA VAL A 307 16.84 17.48 -12.85
C VAL A 307 15.66 16.71 -13.46
N SER A 308 14.55 16.66 -12.74
CA SER A 308 13.38 15.88 -13.12
C SER A 308 12.50 16.68 -14.07
N ALA A 309 12.19 16.11 -15.24
CA ALA A 309 11.22 16.70 -16.13
C ALA A 309 9.79 16.46 -15.61
N HIS A 310 8.95 17.46 -15.79
CA HIS A 310 7.49 17.38 -15.70
C HIS A 310 6.98 17.74 -17.09
N ASP A 311 6.59 16.71 -17.84
CA ASP A 311 5.95 16.81 -19.15
C ASP A 311 4.44 16.88 -18.93
N ALA A 312 3.85 18.03 -19.24
CA ALA A 312 2.45 18.34 -19.00
C ALA A 312 1.54 18.00 -20.19
N ASN A 313 2.09 17.52 -21.32
CA ASN A 313 1.35 17.21 -22.54
C ASN A 313 1.60 15.80 -23.11
N ALA A 314 2.38 14.98 -22.40
CA ALA A 314 2.76 13.61 -22.77
C ALA A 314 3.50 13.52 -24.11
N SER A 315 4.30 14.55 -24.44
CA SER A 315 5.12 14.62 -25.65
C SER A 315 6.42 13.81 -25.55
N LEU A 316 6.82 13.39 -24.33
CA LEU A 316 8.16 12.88 -24.00
C LEU A 316 9.28 13.92 -24.20
N SER A 317 8.94 15.20 -24.33
CA SER A 317 9.86 16.32 -24.34
C SER A 317 9.49 17.33 -23.26
N VAL A 318 10.44 18.22 -22.97
CA VAL A 318 10.16 19.49 -22.30
C VAL A 318 10.32 20.56 -23.35
N ASP A 319 9.24 21.26 -23.67
CA ASP A 319 9.22 22.25 -24.72
C ASP A 319 9.38 23.68 -24.14
N ARG A 320 10.24 24.47 -24.78
CA ARG A 320 10.47 25.89 -24.47
C ARG A 320 10.32 26.74 -25.71
N TYR A 321 9.46 27.73 -25.62
CA TYR A 321 9.10 28.59 -26.74
C TYR A 321 9.73 29.96 -26.60
N TYR A 322 10.21 30.50 -27.72
CA TYR A 322 10.86 31.80 -27.81
C TYR A 322 10.16 32.64 -28.87
N ASP A 323 10.01 33.93 -28.61
CA ASP A 323 9.48 34.89 -29.58
C ASP A 323 10.49 35.19 -30.71
N LEU A 324 10.10 36.03 -31.67
CA LEU A 324 10.99 36.49 -32.75
C LEU A 324 12.29 37.16 -32.25
N ASN A 325 12.28 37.75 -31.05
CA ASN A 325 13.42 38.43 -30.43
C ASN A 325 14.34 37.50 -29.61
N ASN A 326 14.00 36.21 -29.52
CA ASN A 326 14.64 35.20 -28.66
C ASN A 326 14.38 35.40 -27.15
N GLU A 327 13.27 36.05 -26.79
CA GLU A 327 12.79 36.08 -25.41
C GLU A 327 11.94 34.81 -25.15
N GLU A 328 12.22 34.12 -24.04
CA GLU A 328 11.46 32.93 -23.64
C GLU A 328 10.04 33.32 -23.24
N LEU A 329 9.05 32.62 -23.79
CA LEU A 329 7.66 32.80 -23.42
C LEU A 329 7.43 32.17 -22.04
N GLU A 330 6.65 32.84 -21.20
CA GLU A 330 6.23 32.32 -19.88
C GLU A 330 5.12 31.25 -19.97
N TYR A 331 4.79 30.77 -21.17
CA TYR A 331 3.73 29.79 -21.40
C TYR A 331 4.01 28.94 -22.64
N ASP A 332 3.44 27.73 -22.69
CA ASP A 332 3.41 26.89 -23.88
C ASP A 332 2.25 27.33 -24.81
N PRO A 333 2.53 27.84 -26.03
CA PRO A 333 1.49 28.23 -27.00
C PRO A 333 0.59 27.06 -27.44
N ASN A 334 1.09 25.83 -27.38
CA ASN A 334 0.37 24.60 -27.73
C ASN A 334 -0.28 23.93 -26.52
N ASN A 335 0.09 24.32 -25.29
CA ASN A 335 -0.53 23.87 -24.05
C ASN A 335 -0.78 25.03 -23.05
N PRO A 336 -1.74 25.94 -23.32
CA PRO A 336 -1.95 27.12 -22.48
C PRO A 336 -2.40 26.82 -21.04
N LEU A 337 -2.76 25.57 -20.74
CA LEU A 337 -3.28 25.11 -19.45
C LEU A 337 -2.30 24.22 -18.68
N GLY A 338 -1.16 23.86 -19.27
CA GLY A 338 -0.13 23.03 -18.64
C GLY A 338 1.25 23.39 -19.18
N GLU A 339 2.11 23.94 -18.33
CA GLU A 339 3.47 24.29 -18.73
C GLU A 339 4.44 23.16 -18.35
N ASP A 340 5.26 22.71 -19.29
CA ASP A 340 6.34 21.79 -18.97
C ASP A 340 7.32 22.46 -18.01
N SER A 341 7.87 21.72 -17.06
CA SER A 341 8.85 22.26 -16.13
C SER A 341 9.99 21.30 -15.86
N ILE A 342 11.16 21.85 -15.50
CA ILE A 342 12.29 21.06 -15.02
C ILE A 342 12.46 21.37 -13.54
N TRP A 343 12.15 20.39 -12.72
CA TRP A 343 12.32 20.44 -11.28
C TRP A 343 13.79 20.20 -10.94
N ASN A 344 14.32 21.01 -10.03
CA ASN A 344 15.68 20.83 -9.54
C ASN A 344 15.94 19.42 -8.99
N TYR A 345 14.93 18.85 -8.32
CA TYR A 345 14.80 17.44 -8.00
C TYR A 345 13.33 17.10 -7.79
N HIS A 346 12.99 15.84 -7.98
CA HIS A 346 11.68 15.29 -7.66
C HIS A 346 11.85 13.97 -6.89
N VAL A 347 10.88 13.63 -6.05
CA VAL A 347 10.95 12.46 -5.18
C VAL A 347 9.65 11.67 -5.29
N TRP A 348 9.77 10.38 -5.55
CA TRP A 348 8.67 9.42 -5.61
C TRP A 348 9.05 8.11 -4.89
N ASN A 349 8.25 7.07 -5.06
CA ASN A 349 8.48 5.77 -4.44
C ASN A 349 8.60 4.65 -5.48
N ASP A 350 9.54 3.74 -5.26
CA ASP A 350 9.49 2.43 -5.89
C ASP A 350 8.88 1.44 -4.89
N VAL A 351 7.94 0.62 -5.36
CA VAL A 351 7.30 -0.47 -4.61
C VAL A 351 7.52 -1.80 -5.31
N TRP A 352 7.78 -2.86 -4.55
CA TRP A 352 8.11 -4.18 -5.11
C TRP A 352 6.86 -5.06 -5.25
N MET A 353 6.59 -5.52 -6.47
CA MET A 353 5.54 -6.51 -6.73
C MET A 353 5.68 -7.19 -8.09
N ALA A 354 5.04 -8.34 -8.25
CA ALA A 354 4.75 -8.93 -9.54
C ALA A 354 3.67 -8.15 -10.30
N ARG A 355 3.69 -8.24 -11.64
CA ARG A 355 2.74 -7.59 -12.55
C ARG A 355 2.05 -8.62 -13.45
N PRO A 356 1.11 -9.42 -12.91
CA PRO A 356 0.41 -10.45 -13.70
C PRO A 356 -0.48 -9.85 -14.81
N ASP A 357 -0.78 -8.54 -14.73
CA ASP A 357 -1.48 -7.76 -15.74
C ASP A 357 -0.60 -7.35 -16.92
N LEU A 358 0.73 -7.52 -16.82
CA LEU A 358 1.71 -7.22 -17.88
C LEU A 358 2.39 -8.50 -18.40
N PRO A 359 3.08 -8.43 -19.55
CA PRO A 359 3.96 -9.51 -20.00
C PRO A 359 5.02 -9.88 -18.94
N LYS A 360 5.50 -11.12 -18.98
CA LYS A 360 6.58 -11.57 -18.09
C LYS A 360 7.83 -10.69 -18.27
N GLY A 361 8.44 -10.30 -17.16
CA GLY A 361 9.62 -9.45 -17.12
C GLY A 361 9.39 -8.07 -16.50
N TYR A 362 8.14 -7.60 -16.41
CA TYR A 362 7.80 -6.27 -15.89
C TYR A 362 7.44 -6.21 -14.39
N GLY A 363 7.63 -7.30 -13.65
CA GLY A 363 7.57 -7.30 -12.18
C GLY A 363 8.79 -6.63 -11.54
N GLY A 364 8.91 -6.75 -10.22
CA GLY A 364 9.99 -6.11 -9.44
C GLY A 364 9.61 -4.70 -9.01
N TRP A 365 10.53 -3.75 -9.11
CA TRP A 365 10.27 -2.35 -8.73
C TRP A 365 9.28 -1.66 -9.67
N GLN A 366 8.28 -1.03 -9.08
CA GLN A 366 7.28 -0.22 -9.77
C GLN A 366 7.29 1.19 -9.18
N ALA A 367 7.44 2.20 -10.02
CA ALA A 367 7.34 3.59 -9.59
C ALA A 367 5.87 3.96 -9.34
N ILE A 368 5.61 4.56 -8.19
CA ILE A 368 4.36 5.26 -7.85
C ILE A 368 4.72 6.65 -7.35
N ASP A 369 3.91 7.64 -7.71
CA ASP A 369 4.11 9.01 -7.27
C ASP A 369 2.80 9.59 -6.73
N ALA A 370 2.86 10.01 -5.47
CA ALA A 370 1.73 10.62 -4.77
C ALA A 370 1.70 12.15 -4.87
N THR A 371 2.73 12.75 -5.47
CA THR A 371 2.76 14.18 -5.72
C THR A 371 1.76 14.50 -6.84
N PRO A 372 0.77 15.38 -6.62
CA PRO A 372 -0.23 15.69 -7.64
C PRO A 372 0.43 16.53 -8.75
N GLN A 373 0.83 15.86 -9.83
CA GLN A 373 1.39 16.47 -11.04
C GLN A 373 0.33 16.47 -12.15
N GLU A 374 0.16 15.32 -12.81
CA GLU A 374 -0.82 15.11 -13.87
C GLU A 374 -1.95 14.18 -13.44
N GLN A 375 -3.10 14.28 -14.12
CA GLN A 375 -4.21 13.38 -13.89
C GLN A 375 -4.06 12.07 -14.69
N SER A 376 -4.25 10.94 -14.01
CA SER A 376 -4.38 9.62 -14.62
C SER A 376 -5.76 9.05 -14.28
N ASP A 377 -6.53 8.67 -15.30
CA ASP A 377 -7.95 8.29 -15.16
C ASP A 377 -8.84 9.36 -14.48
N ASN A 378 -8.55 10.65 -14.69
CA ASN A 378 -9.19 11.82 -14.07
C ASN A 378 -8.93 11.99 -12.56
N PHE A 379 -7.86 11.37 -12.04
CA PHE A 379 -7.43 11.53 -10.65
C PHE A 379 -5.96 11.92 -10.58
N TYR A 380 -5.56 12.68 -9.57
CA TYR A 380 -4.15 12.95 -9.25
C TYR A 380 -3.49 11.72 -8.62
N GLN A 381 -3.07 10.80 -9.49
CA GLN A 381 -2.42 9.54 -9.15
C GLN A 381 -1.40 9.19 -10.24
N CYS A 382 -0.34 8.46 -9.87
CA CYS A 382 0.64 8.00 -10.83
C CYS A 382 1.17 6.61 -10.45
N GLY A 383 1.23 5.72 -11.43
CA GLY A 383 1.73 4.35 -11.31
C GLY A 383 0.67 3.33 -10.83
N PRO A 384 1.08 2.08 -10.56
CA PRO A 384 2.45 1.57 -10.60
C PRO A 384 2.99 1.39 -12.04
N ALA A 385 4.06 2.12 -12.36
CA ALA A 385 4.80 2.01 -13.61
C ALA A 385 5.98 1.04 -13.42
N SER A 386 6.08 0.00 -14.24
CA SER A 386 7.23 -0.91 -14.14
C SER A 386 8.52 -0.17 -14.45
N VAL A 387 9.49 -0.20 -13.54
CA VAL A 387 10.80 0.45 -13.75
C VAL A 387 11.52 -0.16 -14.95
N GLU A 388 11.33 -1.46 -15.21
CA GLU A 388 11.86 -2.10 -16.42
C GLU A 388 11.15 -1.59 -17.68
N ALA A 389 9.83 -1.35 -17.64
CA ALA A 389 9.12 -0.77 -18.78
C ALA A 389 9.57 0.68 -19.06
N VAL A 390 9.84 1.47 -18.00
CA VAL A 390 10.38 2.83 -18.14
C VAL A 390 11.76 2.78 -18.79
N LYS A 391 12.64 1.90 -18.31
CA LYS A 391 14.00 1.73 -18.86
C LYS A 391 14.01 1.31 -20.33
N GLU A 392 13.12 0.40 -20.72
CA GLU A 392 13.01 -0.08 -22.11
C GLU A 392 12.21 0.89 -23.01
N GLY A 393 11.66 1.98 -22.46
CA GLY A 393 10.80 2.91 -23.19
C GLY A 393 9.52 2.26 -23.70
N ALA A 394 9.01 1.25 -22.99
CA ALA A 394 7.84 0.45 -23.38
C ALA A 394 6.53 1.22 -23.09
N VAL A 395 6.38 2.38 -23.73
CA VAL A 395 5.19 3.23 -23.65
C VAL A 395 3.95 2.47 -24.15
N GLY A 396 2.81 2.71 -23.50
CA GLY A 396 1.55 2.02 -23.77
C GLY A 396 1.22 0.86 -22.81
N TYR A 397 2.15 0.46 -21.95
CA TYR A 397 1.82 -0.39 -20.81
C TYR A 397 1.27 0.42 -19.63
N ASN A 398 0.30 -0.18 -18.95
CA ASN A 398 -0.22 0.37 -17.71
C ASN A 398 0.83 0.24 -16.59
N TYR A 399 0.92 1.15 -15.64
CA TYR A 399 0.24 2.45 -15.56
C TYR A 399 1.28 3.56 -15.74
N ASP A 400 0.90 4.65 -16.40
CA ASP A 400 1.64 5.92 -16.42
C ASP A 400 3.11 5.83 -16.86
N VAL A 401 3.47 4.77 -17.61
CA VAL A 401 4.84 4.53 -18.09
C VAL A 401 5.35 5.70 -18.94
N THR A 402 4.51 6.26 -19.81
CA THR A 402 4.86 7.41 -20.65
C THR A 402 5.29 8.61 -19.81
N PHE A 403 4.52 8.95 -18.77
CA PHE A 403 4.85 10.05 -17.87
C PHE A 403 6.18 9.80 -17.14
N MET A 404 6.36 8.58 -16.61
CA MET A 404 7.60 8.22 -15.91
C MET A 404 8.83 8.19 -16.82
N VAL A 405 8.68 7.81 -18.10
CA VAL A 405 9.74 7.91 -19.12
C VAL A 405 10.11 9.37 -19.35
N ALA A 406 9.12 10.25 -19.53
CA ALA A 406 9.37 11.68 -19.70
C ALA A 406 10.13 12.24 -18.50
N SER A 407 9.75 11.89 -17.27
CA SER A 407 10.39 12.41 -16.06
C SER A 407 11.88 12.14 -15.96
N VAL A 408 12.37 11.03 -16.54
CA VAL A 408 13.78 10.62 -16.46
C VAL A 408 14.56 10.77 -17.77
N ASN A 409 13.89 10.95 -18.90
CA ASN A 409 14.52 10.86 -20.22
C ASN A 409 13.95 11.85 -21.26
N ALA A 410 13.22 12.90 -20.85
CA ALA A 410 12.75 13.92 -21.76
C ALA A 410 13.90 14.73 -22.37
N ASP A 411 13.84 14.93 -23.69
CA ASP A 411 14.69 15.89 -24.39
C ASP A 411 14.18 17.32 -24.14
N LEU A 412 15.09 18.26 -23.86
CA LEU A 412 14.73 19.68 -23.79
C LEU A 412 14.77 20.28 -25.20
N MET A 413 13.59 20.63 -25.70
CA MET A 413 13.35 21.12 -27.06
C MET A 413 13.13 22.63 -27.01
N ARG A 414 13.83 23.37 -27.87
CA ARG A 414 13.65 24.83 -27.99
C ARG A 414 13.04 25.17 -29.34
N TRP A 415 11.97 25.94 -29.30
CA TRP A 415 11.19 26.36 -30.46
C TRP A 415 11.18 27.88 -30.54
N LYS A 416 11.34 28.42 -31.75
CA LYS A 416 11.24 29.85 -31.99
C LYS A 416 10.08 30.14 -32.93
N GLU A 417 9.36 31.22 -32.66
CA GLU A 417 8.34 31.73 -33.56
C GLU A 417 8.93 31.88 -34.98
N ASP A 418 8.26 31.27 -35.95
CA ASP A 418 8.67 31.23 -37.34
C ASP A 418 7.44 31.41 -38.24
N PRO A 419 7.20 32.63 -38.75
CA PRO A 419 6.07 32.94 -39.62
C PRO A 419 6.06 32.15 -40.94
N GLU A 420 7.21 31.59 -41.34
CA GLU A 420 7.33 30.78 -42.57
C GLU A 420 7.07 29.28 -42.31
N SER A 421 6.97 28.87 -41.03
CA SER A 421 6.61 27.51 -40.63
C SER A 421 5.10 27.34 -40.61
N ASP A 422 4.60 26.23 -41.17
CA ASP A 422 3.18 25.87 -41.11
C ASP A 422 2.68 25.68 -39.65
N LEU A 423 3.59 25.41 -38.70
CA LEU A 423 3.30 25.27 -37.27
C LEU A 423 3.40 26.60 -36.51
N GLY A 424 3.81 27.69 -37.16
CA GLY A 424 4.11 28.98 -36.53
C GLY A 424 5.40 28.99 -35.70
N TYR A 425 6.05 27.84 -35.53
CA TYR A 425 7.31 27.68 -34.80
C TYR A 425 8.27 26.74 -35.54
N SER A 426 9.57 26.98 -35.36
CA SER A 426 10.65 26.12 -35.86
C SER A 426 11.58 25.70 -34.73
N LYS A 427 12.05 24.45 -34.77
CA LYS A 427 13.01 23.92 -33.81
C LYS A 427 14.35 24.63 -33.99
N ILE A 428 14.85 25.27 -32.94
CA ILE A 428 16.15 25.96 -32.96
C ILE A 428 17.25 25.17 -32.25
N ASP A 429 16.90 24.33 -31.27
CA ASP A 429 17.87 23.58 -30.48
C ASP A 429 17.24 22.35 -29.81
N CYS A 430 18.08 21.40 -29.40
CA CYS A 430 17.69 20.25 -28.59
C CYS A 430 18.88 19.77 -27.75
N ASN A 431 18.74 19.89 -26.43
CA ASN A 431 19.70 19.33 -25.51
C ASN A 431 19.39 17.84 -25.33
N LYS A 432 20.13 17.00 -26.05
CA LYS A 432 20.26 15.60 -25.69
C LYS A 432 21.25 15.53 -24.54
N TYR A 433 20.77 15.30 -23.32
CA TYR A 433 21.67 14.94 -22.23
C TYR A 433 22.24 13.55 -22.56
N GLN A 434 23.53 13.50 -22.96
CA GLN A 434 24.27 12.25 -23.22
C GLN A 434 24.78 11.62 -21.93
#